data_AF-A0A1V1RE48-F1
#
_entry.id   AF-A0A1V1RE48-F1
#
_cell.length_a   1.000
_cell.length_b   1.000
_cell.length_c   1.000
_cell.angle_alpha   90.00
_cell.angle_beta   90.00
_cell.angle_gamma   90.00
#
_symmetry.space_group_name_H-M   'P 1'
#
loop_
_entity.id
_entity.type
_entity.pdbx_description
1 polymer ?
#
loop_
_entity_poly.entity_id
_entity_poly.type
_entity_poly.pdbx_seq_one_letter_code
_entity_poly.pdbx_strand_id
1 'polypeptide(L)'
;MVGLRYYARQATSKRGAAMALPGGQLCRCDLEARIGTYGALADVLGGAADEVQGAVVSLRRAGSWCSLAYFDDDAIQAACAEAERAARDPHEVVRFLEERRAVIGHERFDPFMHRVSPCGATYVTDKPEDLLADLAALYGEAGYVVHYRVPCESHIAVELDYMRFLLERVRAGDEEASKGAADFFVKHISGWSLLFAVAFGDAVQHPISRCVALRLDRFLSCEENVVRHSVPSNCIQCRLAGAD
;
A
#
# COMPACT_ATOMS: atom_id res chain seq x y z
N MET A 1 -26.97 -11.86 16.22
CA MET A 1 -26.92 -10.65 17.07
C MET A 1 -26.30 -11.01 18.41
N VAL A 2 -24.99 -10.82 18.52
CA VAL A 2 -24.17 -10.85 19.75
C VAL A 2 -22.99 -9.96 19.36
N GLY A 3 -22.56 -8.91 20.03
CA GLY A 3 -22.78 -8.41 21.38
C GLY A 3 -21.48 -7.72 21.77
N LEU A 4 -21.43 -6.40 21.63
CA LEU A 4 -20.37 -5.52 22.15
C LEU A 4 -20.13 -5.82 23.63
N ARG A 5 -18.89 -6.15 23.99
CA ARG A 5 -18.25 -5.93 25.30
C ARG A 5 -16.84 -6.47 25.22
N TYR A 6 -15.82 -5.61 25.38
CA TYR A 6 -14.72 -5.81 26.31
C TYR A 6 -13.78 -4.59 26.21
N TYR A 7 -13.98 -3.65 27.12
CA TYR A 7 -12.97 -2.66 27.51
C TYR A 7 -12.53 -2.98 28.95
N ALA A 8 -11.27 -2.65 29.21
CA ALA A 8 -10.59 -2.53 30.50
C ALA A 8 -10.08 -3.80 31.20
N ARG A 9 -8.75 -3.95 31.17
CA ARG A 9 -7.93 -4.08 32.38
C ARG A 9 -6.63 -3.31 32.20
N GLN A 10 -6.49 -2.21 32.96
CA GLN A 10 -5.19 -1.60 33.23
C GLN A 10 -4.38 -2.54 34.14
N ALA A 11 -3.12 -2.77 33.79
CA ALA A 11 -2.11 -3.21 34.74
C ALA A 11 -0.90 -2.28 34.61
N THR A 12 -0.74 -1.49 35.65
CA THR A 12 0.42 -0.65 35.94
C THR A 12 1.70 -1.49 36.00
N SER A 13 2.67 -1.24 35.11
CA SER A 13 4.06 -1.63 35.33
C SER A 13 4.98 -0.66 34.60
N LYS A 14 5.77 0.09 35.37
CA LYS A 14 6.86 0.93 34.90
C LYS A 14 8.03 0.02 34.49
N ARG A 15 7.99 -0.51 33.27
CA ARG A 15 9.11 -1.04 32.45
C ARG A 15 8.49 -1.47 31.12
N GLY A 16 9.08 -1.03 30.01
CA GLY A 16 8.51 -1.12 28.66
C GLY A 16 7.91 -2.48 28.33
N ALA A 17 6.62 -2.48 27.99
CA ALA A 17 5.91 -3.67 27.54
C ALA A 17 5.72 -3.57 26.03
N ALA A 18 6.42 -4.41 25.27
CA ALA A 18 5.99 -4.81 23.95
C ALA A 18 4.63 -5.50 24.09
N MET A 19 3.59 -4.97 23.46
CA MET A 19 2.26 -5.57 23.56
C MET A 19 2.17 -6.69 22.53
N ALA A 20 2.16 -7.93 23.01
CA ALA A 20 1.91 -9.11 22.19
C ALA A 20 0.46 -9.06 21.68
N LEU A 21 0.29 -9.16 20.36
CA LEU A 21 -1.00 -9.57 19.77
C LEU A 21 -1.33 -11.00 20.26
N PRO A 22 -2.61 -11.42 20.25
CA PRO A 22 -2.96 -12.82 20.53
C PRO A 22 -2.17 -13.73 19.58
N GLY A 23 -1.22 -14.51 20.12
CA GLY A 23 -0.27 -15.31 19.33
C GLY A 23 1.20 -14.88 19.39
N GLY A 24 1.56 -13.84 20.14
CA GLY A 24 2.97 -13.51 20.41
C GLY A 24 3.74 -12.89 19.24
N GLN A 25 3.06 -12.43 18.19
CA GLN A 25 3.69 -11.80 17.02
C GLN A 25 3.86 -10.28 17.25
N LEU A 26 5.07 -9.79 17.00
CA LEU A 26 5.44 -8.37 17.08
C LEU A 26 5.40 -7.77 15.67
N CYS A 27 4.59 -6.74 15.47
CA CYS A 27 4.66 -5.93 14.26
C CYS A 27 5.90 -5.04 14.34
N ARG A 28 6.87 -5.24 13.45
CA ARG A 28 8.08 -4.41 13.37
C ARG A 28 7.85 -3.34 12.32
N CYS A 29 7.75 -2.07 12.72
CA CYS A 29 7.68 -0.96 11.77
C CYS A 29 9.07 -0.78 11.13
N ASP A 30 9.24 -1.33 9.92
CA ASP A 30 10.44 -1.16 9.12
C ASP A 30 10.18 -0.06 8.07
N LEU A 31 10.63 1.16 8.39
CA LEU A 31 10.38 2.34 7.55
C LEU A 31 10.93 2.16 6.13
N GLU A 32 12.13 1.61 5.97
CA GLU A 32 12.74 1.39 4.65
C GLU A 32 11.95 0.35 3.85
N ALA A 33 11.53 -0.74 4.48
CA ALA A 33 10.71 -1.74 3.82
C ALA A 33 9.35 -1.16 3.38
N ARG A 34 8.75 -0.27 4.18
CA ARG A 34 7.50 0.42 3.84
C ARG A 34 7.69 1.35 2.65
N ILE A 35 8.70 2.23 2.68
CA ILE A 35 9.06 3.14 1.57
C ILE A 35 9.25 2.34 0.27
N GLY A 36 10.07 1.28 0.32
CA GLY A 36 10.34 0.44 -0.85
C GLY A 36 9.10 -0.30 -1.36
N THR A 37 8.20 -0.73 -0.47
CA THR A 37 6.96 -1.42 -0.87
C THR A 37 5.96 -0.47 -1.52
N TYR A 38 5.72 0.71 -0.93
CA TYR A 38 4.87 1.73 -1.54
C TYR A 38 5.36 2.11 -2.94
N GLY A 39 6.66 2.37 -3.08
CA GLY A 39 7.27 2.69 -4.39
C GLY A 39 7.11 1.56 -5.40
N ALA A 40 7.47 0.34 -5.03
CA ALA A 40 7.37 -0.80 -5.96
C ALA A 40 5.92 -1.08 -6.39
N LEU A 41 4.93 -0.95 -5.49
CA LEU A 41 3.53 -1.11 -5.87
C LEU A 41 3.08 0.02 -6.80
N ALA A 42 3.47 1.26 -6.53
CA ALA A 42 3.17 2.41 -7.38
C ALA A 42 3.77 2.25 -8.78
N ASP A 43 5.04 1.85 -8.88
CA ASP A 43 5.76 1.67 -10.13
C ASP A 43 5.15 0.55 -10.99
N VAL A 44 4.73 -0.58 -10.40
CA VAL A 44 4.07 -1.64 -11.19
C VAL A 44 2.67 -1.22 -11.65
N LEU A 45 1.92 -0.49 -10.83
CA LEU A 45 0.53 -0.11 -11.15
C LEU A 45 0.42 1.13 -12.05
N GLY A 46 1.37 2.05 -11.98
CA GLY A 46 1.35 3.33 -12.73
C GLY A 46 2.52 3.54 -13.70
N GLY A 47 3.62 2.80 -13.52
CA GLY A 47 4.88 3.02 -14.24
C GLY A 47 4.95 2.44 -15.65
N ALA A 48 6.08 2.66 -16.29
CA ALA A 48 6.46 2.20 -17.62
C ALA A 48 7.11 0.81 -17.61
N ALA A 49 7.35 0.25 -18.79
CA ALA A 49 7.86 -1.12 -18.96
C ALA A 49 9.22 -1.37 -18.29
N ASP A 50 10.11 -0.38 -18.34
CA ASP A 50 11.47 -0.42 -17.79
C ASP A 50 11.51 -0.41 -16.25
N GLU A 51 10.43 0.01 -15.59
CA GLU A 51 10.31 0.05 -14.14
C GLU A 51 9.80 -1.28 -13.55
N VAL A 52 9.07 -2.07 -14.35
CA VAL A 52 8.37 -3.30 -13.90
C VAL A 52 9.31 -4.31 -13.25
N GLN A 53 10.46 -4.60 -13.89
CA GLN A 53 11.35 -5.65 -13.40
C GLN A 53 11.92 -5.32 -12.01
N GLY A 54 12.43 -4.11 -11.83
CA GLY A 54 12.99 -3.66 -10.56
C GLY A 54 11.94 -3.65 -9.45
N ALA A 55 10.73 -3.16 -9.78
CA ALA A 55 9.63 -3.10 -8.83
C ALA A 55 9.13 -4.49 -8.40
N VAL A 56 8.96 -5.43 -9.33
CA VAL A 56 8.55 -6.82 -9.00
C VAL A 56 9.57 -7.52 -8.09
N VAL A 57 10.87 -7.31 -8.32
CA VAL A 57 11.92 -7.87 -7.45
C VAL A 57 11.82 -7.32 -6.01
N SER A 58 11.52 -6.03 -5.87
CA SER A 58 11.31 -5.39 -4.57
C SER A 58 10.09 -5.94 -3.83
N LEU A 59 9.03 -6.32 -4.54
CA LEU A 59 7.81 -6.88 -3.96
C LEU A 59 8.01 -8.23 -3.26
N ARG A 60 9.09 -8.98 -3.52
CA ARG A 60 9.36 -10.25 -2.83
C ARG A 60 9.42 -10.10 -1.30
N ARG A 61 9.88 -8.95 -0.82
CA ARG A 61 10.01 -8.64 0.61
C ARG A 61 8.86 -7.78 1.17
N ALA A 62 7.92 -7.38 0.33
CA ALA A 62 6.81 -6.53 0.75
C ALA A 62 5.95 -7.19 1.84
N GLY A 63 5.76 -6.49 2.96
CA GLY A 63 4.92 -6.97 4.07
C GLY A 63 5.47 -8.18 4.81
N SER A 64 6.77 -8.53 4.69
CA SER A 64 7.38 -9.61 5.49
C SER A 64 7.61 -9.23 6.96
N TRP A 65 7.47 -7.95 7.30
CA TRP A 65 7.66 -7.39 8.65
C TRP A 65 6.41 -7.49 9.52
N CYS A 66 5.30 -7.95 8.96
CA CYS A 66 4.04 -8.17 9.62
C CYS A 66 3.51 -9.57 9.25
N SER A 67 2.95 -10.25 10.25
CA SER A 67 2.40 -11.60 10.13
C SER A 67 0.92 -11.54 10.46
N LEU A 68 0.10 -12.02 9.54
CA LEU A 68 -1.34 -12.04 9.64
C LEU A 68 -1.82 -13.44 9.26
N ALA A 69 -2.44 -14.13 10.21
CA ALA A 69 -2.71 -15.57 10.14
C ALA A 69 -3.66 -16.03 9.00
N TYR A 70 -4.29 -15.08 8.31
CA TYR A 70 -5.23 -15.37 7.22
C TYR A 70 -4.61 -15.28 5.82
N PHE A 71 -3.34 -14.86 5.70
CA PHE A 71 -2.62 -14.93 4.44
C PHE A 71 -1.84 -16.24 4.31
N ASP A 72 -1.86 -16.81 3.11
CA ASP A 72 -0.99 -17.93 2.74
C ASP A 72 0.35 -17.37 2.22
N ASP A 73 1.31 -17.22 3.14
CA ASP A 73 2.63 -16.65 2.83
C ASP A 73 3.37 -17.45 1.75
N ASP A 74 3.23 -18.78 1.75
CA ASP A 74 3.88 -19.64 0.77
C ASP A 74 3.29 -19.45 -0.63
N ALA A 75 1.96 -19.33 -0.73
CA ALA A 75 1.30 -19.03 -2.00
C ALA A 75 1.68 -17.64 -2.54
N ILE A 76 1.76 -16.62 -1.68
CA ILE A 76 2.20 -15.28 -2.07
C ILE A 76 3.65 -15.30 -2.57
N GLN A 77 4.55 -16.02 -1.89
CA GLN A 77 5.94 -16.15 -2.31
C GLN A 77 6.07 -16.90 -3.64
N ALA A 78 5.30 -17.98 -3.83
CA ALA A 78 5.27 -18.73 -5.08
C ALA A 78 4.79 -17.86 -6.27
N ALA A 79 3.70 -17.10 -6.09
CA ALA A 79 3.20 -16.18 -7.10
C ALA A 79 4.22 -15.10 -7.47
N CYS A 80 4.93 -14.54 -6.49
CA CYS A 80 5.96 -13.55 -6.76
C CYS A 80 7.22 -14.12 -7.41
N ALA A 81 7.60 -15.37 -7.10
CA ALA A 81 8.68 -16.06 -7.82
C ALA A 81 8.32 -16.33 -9.30
N GLU A 82 7.04 -16.53 -9.61
CA GLU A 82 6.55 -16.60 -11.00
C GLU A 82 6.57 -15.23 -11.68
N ALA A 83 6.08 -14.19 -10.99
CA ALA A 83 6.12 -12.81 -11.47
C ALA A 83 7.55 -12.35 -11.79
N GLU A 84 8.54 -12.67 -10.95
CA GLU A 84 9.95 -12.34 -11.20
C GLU A 84 10.51 -13.01 -12.45
N ARG A 85 10.07 -14.25 -12.76
CA ARG A 85 10.47 -14.93 -14.00
C ARG A 85 9.84 -14.25 -15.21
N ALA A 86 8.55 -13.93 -15.13
CA ALA A 86 7.84 -13.20 -16.20
C ALA A 86 8.45 -11.80 -16.42
N ALA A 87 8.80 -11.07 -15.36
CA ALA A 87 9.34 -9.71 -15.48
C ALA A 87 10.75 -9.64 -16.11
N ARG A 88 11.44 -10.77 -16.30
CA ARG A 88 12.72 -10.86 -17.03
C ARG A 88 12.51 -11.05 -18.54
N ASP A 89 11.30 -11.39 -18.96
CA ASP A 89 10.94 -11.55 -20.37
C ASP A 89 10.21 -10.28 -20.86
N PRO A 90 10.81 -9.50 -21.78
CA PRO A 90 10.16 -8.32 -22.34
C PRO A 90 8.78 -8.58 -22.95
N HIS A 91 8.55 -9.77 -23.51
CA HIS A 91 7.25 -10.13 -24.08
C HIS A 91 6.18 -10.27 -23.00
N GLU A 92 6.51 -10.88 -21.87
CA GLU A 92 5.60 -10.99 -20.73
C GLU A 92 5.37 -9.63 -20.06
N VAL A 93 6.37 -8.74 -20.04
CA VAL A 93 6.16 -7.35 -19.59
C VAL A 93 5.16 -6.62 -20.49
N VAL A 94 5.23 -6.79 -21.82
CA VAL A 94 4.23 -6.21 -22.74
C VAL A 94 2.83 -6.77 -22.46
N ARG A 95 2.68 -8.10 -22.34
CA ARG A 95 1.40 -8.74 -22.03
C ARG A 95 0.83 -8.30 -20.68
N PHE A 96 1.69 -8.12 -19.68
CA PHE A 96 1.31 -7.53 -18.40
C PHE A 96 0.73 -6.13 -18.58
N LEU A 97 1.40 -5.25 -19.33
CA LEU A 97 0.94 -3.88 -19.54
C LEU A 97 -0.38 -3.83 -20.31
N GLU A 98 -0.57 -4.74 -21.27
CA GLU A 98 -1.85 -4.93 -21.98
C GLU A 98 -2.96 -5.37 -21.03
N GLU A 99 -2.72 -6.36 -20.17
CA GLU A 99 -3.70 -6.79 -19.16
C GLU A 99 -4.00 -5.65 -18.17
N ARG A 100 -2.98 -4.97 -17.65
CA ARG A 100 -3.14 -3.81 -16.76
C ARG A 100 -4.05 -2.77 -17.41
N ARG A 101 -3.77 -2.40 -18.67
CA ARG A 101 -4.60 -1.45 -19.42
C ARG A 101 -6.03 -1.96 -19.60
N ALA A 102 -6.22 -3.24 -19.91
CA ALA A 102 -7.55 -3.82 -20.09
C ALA A 102 -8.36 -3.88 -18.79
N VAL A 103 -7.71 -4.08 -17.64
CA VAL A 103 -8.38 -4.25 -16.35
C VAL A 103 -8.67 -2.92 -15.67
N ILE A 104 -7.68 -2.01 -15.61
CA ILE A 104 -7.80 -0.74 -14.86
C ILE A 104 -7.70 0.52 -15.72
N GLY A 105 -7.45 0.39 -17.02
CA GLY A 105 -7.17 1.53 -17.89
C GLY A 105 -5.72 2.01 -17.82
N HIS A 106 -5.41 3.09 -18.53
CA HIS A 106 -4.09 3.75 -18.43
C HIS A 106 -4.21 5.27 -18.36
N GLU A 107 -4.71 5.91 -19.42
CA GLU A 107 -4.88 7.37 -19.46
C GLU A 107 -6.34 7.80 -19.20
N ARG A 108 -7.27 6.86 -19.31
CA ARG A 108 -8.70 7.05 -19.04
C ARG A 108 -9.28 5.76 -18.48
N PHE A 109 -10.17 5.89 -17.49
CA PHE A 109 -11.02 4.79 -17.05
C PHE A 109 -12.38 4.85 -17.76
N ASP A 110 -12.89 3.70 -18.21
CA ASP A 110 -14.21 3.54 -18.81
C ASP A 110 -14.84 2.28 -18.19
N PRO A 111 -15.95 2.40 -17.44
CA PRO A 111 -16.57 1.28 -16.74
C PRO A 111 -17.16 0.22 -17.67
N PHE A 112 -17.32 0.50 -18.97
CA PHE A 112 -17.77 -0.48 -19.96
C PHE A 112 -16.62 -1.27 -20.59
N MET A 113 -15.41 -0.72 -20.56
CA MET A 113 -14.23 -1.30 -21.19
C MET A 113 -13.26 -1.91 -20.18
N HIS A 114 -13.27 -1.41 -18.94
CA HIS A 114 -12.38 -1.84 -17.88
C HIS A 114 -13.17 -2.50 -16.75
N ARG A 115 -12.49 -3.34 -15.96
CA ARG A 115 -13.13 -4.18 -14.94
C ARG A 115 -13.12 -3.54 -13.56
N VAL A 116 -12.09 -2.77 -13.23
CA VAL A 116 -11.87 -2.23 -11.88
C VAL A 116 -11.37 -0.79 -11.99
N SER A 117 -12.04 0.16 -11.33
CA SER A 117 -11.55 1.54 -11.29
C SER A 117 -10.31 1.64 -10.43
N PRO A 118 -9.20 2.24 -10.91
CA PRO A 118 -8.04 2.50 -10.08
C PRO A 118 -8.14 3.80 -9.28
N CYS A 119 -9.26 4.55 -9.38
CA CYS A 119 -9.43 5.85 -8.72
C CYS A 119 -10.26 5.71 -7.43
N GLY A 120 -9.69 6.13 -6.29
CA GLY A 120 -10.38 6.12 -5.00
C GLY A 120 -11.70 6.88 -5.00
N ALA A 121 -11.81 7.95 -5.79
CA ALA A 121 -13.03 8.73 -5.96
C ALA A 121 -14.24 7.91 -6.45
N THR A 122 -14.03 6.79 -7.14
CA THR A 122 -15.12 5.88 -7.54
C THR A 122 -15.74 5.13 -6.36
N TYR A 123 -15.01 4.99 -5.25
CA TYR A 123 -15.38 4.11 -4.15
C TYR A 123 -15.91 4.85 -2.92
N VAL A 124 -15.38 6.05 -2.64
CA VAL A 124 -15.54 6.69 -1.32
C VAL A 124 -16.39 7.95 -1.31
N THR A 125 -16.83 8.45 -2.46
CA THR A 125 -17.55 9.73 -2.55
C THR A 125 -18.60 9.74 -3.66
N ASP A 126 -19.67 10.51 -3.47
CA ASP A 126 -20.66 10.88 -4.48
C ASP A 126 -20.27 12.17 -5.23
N LYS A 127 -19.22 12.86 -4.77
CA LYS A 127 -18.66 14.09 -5.34
C LYS A 127 -17.18 13.89 -5.71
N PRO A 128 -16.91 13.22 -6.84
CA PRO A 128 -15.53 12.89 -7.23
C PRO A 128 -14.69 14.14 -7.52
N GLU A 129 -15.27 15.17 -8.15
CA GLU A 129 -14.58 16.43 -8.48
C GLU A 129 -14.03 17.13 -7.24
N ASP A 130 -14.83 17.21 -6.15
CA ASP A 130 -14.43 17.84 -4.90
C ASP A 130 -13.24 17.09 -4.26
N LEU A 131 -13.30 15.75 -4.21
CA LEU A 131 -12.21 14.93 -3.67
C LEU A 131 -10.91 15.06 -4.49
N LEU A 132 -11.02 15.10 -5.82
CA LEU A 132 -9.86 15.25 -6.69
C LEU A 132 -9.23 16.63 -6.53
N ALA A 133 -10.04 17.68 -6.40
CA ALA A 133 -9.56 19.03 -6.12
C ALA A 133 -8.85 19.12 -4.76
N ASP A 134 -9.41 18.48 -3.72
CA ASP A 134 -8.80 18.42 -2.39
C ASP A 134 -7.46 17.67 -2.42
N LEU A 135 -7.38 16.55 -3.15
CA LEU A 135 -6.12 15.81 -3.33
C LEU A 135 -5.08 16.62 -4.10
N ALA A 136 -5.47 17.31 -5.16
CA ALA A 136 -4.57 18.18 -5.92
C ALA A 136 -4.02 19.32 -5.04
N ALA A 137 -4.87 19.93 -4.21
CA ALA A 137 -4.45 20.94 -3.24
C ALA A 137 -3.48 20.36 -2.20
N LEU A 138 -3.81 19.20 -1.62
CA LEU A 138 -2.96 18.51 -0.66
C LEU A 138 -1.58 18.19 -1.22
N TYR A 139 -1.51 17.67 -2.45
CA TYR A 139 -0.25 17.38 -3.13
C TYR A 139 0.56 18.66 -3.38
N GLY A 140 -0.10 19.73 -3.83
CA GLY A 140 0.52 21.03 -4.05
C GLY A 140 1.11 21.63 -2.77
N GLU A 141 0.36 21.60 -1.66
CA GLU A 141 0.82 22.07 -0.35
C GLU A 141 2.01 21.29 0.18
N ALA A 142 2.04 19.98 -0.06
CA ALA A 142 3.13 19.11 0.34
C ALA A 142 4.37 19.24 -0.58
N GLY A 143 4.25 19.91 -1.73
CA GLY A 143 5.29 19.99 -2.75
C GLY A 143 5.50 18.69 -3.52
N TYR A 144 4.50 17.80 -3.53
CA TYR A 144 4.53 16.54 -4.27
C TYR A 144 4.12 16.76 -5.73
N VAL A 145 4.79 16.05 -6.65
CA VAL A 145 4.52 16.09 -8.08
C VAL A 145 4.13 14.70 -8.55
N VAL A 146 2.99 14.58 -9.23
CA VAL A 146 2.54 13.31 -9.79
C VAL A 146 3.46 12.87 -10.93
N HIS A 147 4.06 11.69 -10.81
CA HIS A 147 5.01 11.16 -11.79
C HIS A 147 4.39 10.26 -12.86
N TYR A 148 3.17 9.75 -12.62
CA TYR A 148 2.52 8.79 -13.51
C TYR A 148 1.56 9.46 -14.49
N ARG A 149 1.49 8.92 -15.70
CA ARG A 149 0.47 9.31 -16.70
C ARG A 149 -0.80 8.49 -16.47
N VAL A 150 -1.62 8.94 -15.53
CA VAL A 150 -2.81 8.23 -15.03
C VAL A 150 -4.04 9.14 -15.08
N PRO A 151 -5.27 8.59 -15.03
CA PRO A 151 -6.49 9.37 -15.30
C PRO A 151 -6.91 10.35 -14.20
N CYS A 152 -6.36 10.26 -12.98
CA CYS A 152 -6.85 11.02 -11.83
C CYS A 152 -5.79 11.11 -10.70
N GLU A 153 -5.94 12.09 -9.82
CA GLU A 153 -5.12 12.31 -8.63
C GLU A 153 -5.33 11.21 -7.58
N SER A 154 -6.54 10.67 -7.47
CA SER A 154 -6.87 9.54 -6.56
C SER A 154 -6.50 8.16 -7.12
N HIS A 155 -5.65 8.10 -8.16
CA HIS A 155 -5.25 6.83 -8.74
C HIS A 155 -4.40 6.04 -7.74
N ILE A 156 -4.61 4.74 -7.60
CA ILE A 156 -3.93 3.90 -6.59
C ILE A 156 -2.41 4.08 -6.62
N ALA A 157 -1.80 4.11 -7.81
CA ALA A 157 -0.36 4.33 -7.97
C ALA A 157 0.09 5.70 -7.43
N VAL A 158 -0.71 6.75 -7.60
CA VAL A 158 -0.41 8.11 -7.14
C VAL A 158 -0.52 8.20 -5.62
N GLU A 159 -1.57 7.63 -5.03
CA GLU A 159 -1.73 7.62 -3.57
C GLU A 159 -0.65 6.78 -2.88
N LEU A 160 -0.25 5.66 -3.47
CA LEU A 160 0.87 4.84 -2.97
C LEU A 160 2.21 5.59 -3.06
N ASP A 161 2.48 6.27 -4.17
CA ASP A 161 3.71 7.07 -4.31
C ASP A 161 3.72 8.31 -3.41
N TYR A 162 2.56 8.93 -3.20
CA TYR A 162 2.46 10.01 -2.22
C TYR A 162 2.74 9.51 -0.79
N MET A 163 2.30 8.29 -0.44
CA MET A 163 2.71 7.66 0.81
C MET A 163 4.22 7.39 0.88
N ARG A 164 4.84 6.92 -0.21
CA ARG A 164 6.31 6.81 -0.30
C ARG A 164 6.95 8.17 0.02
N PHE A 165 6.53 9.23 -0.66
CA PHE A 165 7.03 10.59 -0.47
C PHE A 165 6.93 11.07 0.98
N LEU A 166 5.78 10.86 1.64
CA LEU A 166 5.61 11.24 3.05
C LEU A 166 6.55 10.45 3.96
N LEU A 167 6.71 9.14 3.73
CA LEU A 167 7.61 8.32 4.54
C LEU A 167 9.09 8.64 4.31
N GLU A 168 9.48 9.07 3.11
CA GLU A 168 10.83 9.58 2.84
C GLU A 168 11.12 10.89 3.58
N ARG A 169 10.11 11.75 3.75
CA ARG A 169 10.21 12.95 4.60
C ARG A 169 10.32 12.58 6.08
N VAL A 170 9.57 11.58 6.54
CA VAL A 170 9.72 11.03 7.91
C VAL A 170 11.15 10.54 8.14
N ARG A 171 11.72 9.81 7.17
CA ARG A 171 13.13 9.38 7.22
C ARG A 171 14.09 10.55 7.32
N ALA A 172 13.78 11.68 6.67
CA ALA A 172 14.56 12.91 6.76
C ALA A 172 14.35 13.71 8.07
N GLY A 173 13.49 13.23 8.99
CA GLY A 173 13.24 13.86 10.29
C GLY A 173 12.06 14.84 10.32
N ASP A 174 11.20 14.84 9.31
CA ASP A 174 9.99 15.66 9.28
C ASP A 174 8.87 15.02 10.13
N GLU A 175 8.66 15.55 11.34
CA GLU A 175 7.65 15.06 12.27
C GLU A 175 6.22 15.28 11.77
N GLU A 176 5.95 16.38 11.05
CA GLU A 176 4.63 16.66 10.49
C GLU A 176 4.29 15.66 9.37
N ALA A 177 5.29 15.22 8.59
CA ALA A 177 5.09 14.17 7.60
C ALA A 177 4.65 12.84 8.22
N SER A 178 5.06 12.53 9.47
CA SER A 178 4.62 11.31 10.14
C SER A 178 3.13 11.32 10.46
N LYS A 179 2.61 12.48 10.92
CA LYS A 179 1.19 12.67 11.15
C LYS A 179 0.43 12.69 9.83
N GLY A 180 0.96 13.41 8.84
CA GLY A 180 0.42 13.47 7.49
C GLY A 180 0.27 12.09 6.85
N ALA A 181 1.26 11.20 6.99
CA ALA A 181 1.20 9.84 6.46
C ALA A 181 0.09 9.00 7.12
N ALA A 182 -0.05 9.09 8.45
CA ALA A 182 -1.11 8.37 9.17
C ALA A 182 -2.51 8.89 8.78
N ASP A 183 -2.68 10.21 8.76
CA ASP A 183 -3.94 10.85 8.38
C ASP A 183 -4.30 10.54 6.93
N PHE A 184 -3.32 10.59 6.01
CA PHE A 184 -3.53 10.27 4.60
C PHE A 184 -3.92 8.81 4.41
N PHE A 185 -3.21 7.88 5.04
CA PHE A 185 -3.55 6.46 4.96
C PHE A 185 -4.99 6.20 5.42
N VAL A 186 -5.41 6.76 6.55
CA VAL A 186 -6.77 6.58 7.08
C VAL A 186 -7.81 7.20 6.16
N LYS A 187 -7.61 8.45 5.73
CA LYS A 187 -8.62 9.20 4.99
C LYS A 187 -8.72 8.82 3.52
N HIS A 188 -7.59 8.51 2.88
CA HIS A 188 -7.52 8.38 1.43
C HIS A 188 -7.30 6.94 0.98
N ILE A 189 -6.47 6.14 1.66
CA ILE A 189 -6.14 4.78 1.19
C ILE A 189 -7.08 3.73 1.80
N SER A 190 -7.15 3.68 3.13
CA SER A 190 -7.75 2.54 3.86
C SER A 190 -9.23 2.28 3.53
N GLY A 191 -9.96 3.30 3.10
CA GLY A 191 -11.39 3.19 2.78
C GLY A 191 -11.72 2.40 1.51
N TRP A 192 -10.75 2.19 0.61
CA TRP A 192 -11.04 1.57 -0.70
C TRP A 192 -9.93 0.68 -1.25
N SER A 193 -8.68 0.88 -0.85
CA SER A 193 -7.53 0.23 -1.47
C SER A 193 -7.52 -1.30 -1.29
N LEU A 194 -8.05 -1.81 -0.18
CA LEU A 194 -8.23 -3.26 0.03
C LEU A 194 -9.29 -3.85 -0.91
N LEU A 195 -10.42 -3.16 -1.09
CA LEU A 195 -11.45 -3.57 -2.05
C LEU A 195 -10.91 -3.56 -3.47
N PHE A 196 -10.14 -2.53 -3.83
CA PHE A 196 -9.44 -2.46 -5.10
C PHE A 196 -8.49 -3.65 -5.27
N ALA A 197 -7.66 -3.98 -4.27
CA ALA A 197 -6.70 -5.07 -4.36
C ALA A 197 -7.37 -6.43 -4.62
N VAL A 198 -8.47 -6.71 -3.92
CA VAL A 198 -9.26 -7.94 -4.12
C VAL A 198 -9.90 -7.96 -5.51
N ALA A 199 -10.60 -6.89 -5.88
CA ALA A 199 -11.27 -6.81 -7.19
C ALA A 199 -10.29 -6.89 -8.36
N PHE A 200 -9.11 -6.25 -8.22
CA PHE A 200 -8.03 -6.35 -9.19
C PHE A 200 -7.52 -7.79 -9.28
N GLY A 201 -7.28 -8.45 -8.14
CA GLY A 201 -6.86 -9.86 -8.08
C GLY A 201 -7.83 -10.81 -8.78
N ASP A 202 -9.14 -10.61 -8.62
CA ASP A 202 -10.16 -11.41 -9.28
C ASP A 202 -10.24 -11.15 -10.80
N ALA A 203 -9.84 -9.96 -11.24
CA ALA A 203 -9.94 -9.52 -12.63
C ALA A 203 -8.74 -9.89 -13.50
N VAL A 204 -7.60 -10.26 -12.90
CA VAL A 204 -6.30 -10.48 -13.57
C VAL A 204 -5.91 -11.94 -13.65
N GLN A 205 -5.07 -12.29 -14.61
CA GLN A 205 -4.53 -13.65 -14.76
C GLN A 205 -3.01 -13.66 -14.93
N HIS A 206 -2.40 -12.57 -15.41
CA HIS A 206 -0.97 -12.49 -15.64
C HIS A 206 -0.17 -12.67 -14.32
N PRO A 207 0.96 -13.42 -14.33
CA PRO A 207 1.74 -13.67 -13.12
C PRO A 207 2.15 -12.40 -12.35
N ILE A 208 2.57 -11.36 -13.07
CA ILE A 208 2.93 -10.06 -12.48
C ILE A 208 1.72 -9.45 -11.75
N SER A 209 0.57 -9.33 -12.42
CA SER A 209 -0.66 -8.78 -11.84
C SER A 209 -1.10 -9.56 -10.60
N ARG A 210 -1.00 -10.89 -10.63
CA ARG A 210 -1.35 -11.77 -9.49
C ARG A 210 -0.46 -11.53 -8.28
N CYS A 211 0.87 -11.47 -8.45
CA CYS A 211 1.77 -11.12 -7.34
C CYS A 211 1.46 -9.73 -6.79
N VAL A 212 1.22 -8.74 -7.67
CA VAL A 212 0.89 -7.36 -7.25
C VAL A 212 -0.39 -7.33 -6.44
N ALA A 213 -1.46 -7.99 -6.88
CA ALA A 213 -2.74 -8.03 -6.16
C ALA A 213 -2.57 -8.62 -4.75
N LEU A 214 -1.91 -9.78 -4.65
CA LEU A 214 -1.65 -10.45 -3.37
C LEU A 214 -0.75 -9.62 -2.44
N ARG A 215 0.27 -8.95 -2.99
CA ARG A 215 1.16 -8.09 -2.20
C ARG A 215 0.49 -6.81 -1.76
N LEU A 216 -0.33 -6.21 -2.62
CA LEU A 216 -1.09 -5.02 -2.28
C LEU A 216 -2.05 -5.31 -1.13
N ASP A 217 -2.84 -6.38 -1.22
CA ASP A 217 -3.76 -6.81 -0.16
C ASP A 217 -3.03 -7.08 1.17
N ARG A 218 -1.98 -7.91 1.13
CA ARG A 218 -1.17 -8.18 2.33
C ARG A 218 -0.58 -6.91 2.93
N PHE A 219 0.03 -6.08 2.09
CA PHE A 219 0.74 -4.89 2.54
C PHE A 219 -0.22 -3.88 3.18
N LEU A 220 -1.33 -3.57 2.53
CA LEU A 220 -2.33 -2.64 3.06
C LEU A 220 -2.96 -3.15 4.36
N SER A 221 -3.22 -4.46 4.45
CA SER A 221 -3.68 -5.10 5.67
C SER A 221 -2.67 -4.95 6.82
N CYS A 222 -1.38 -5.05 6.52
CA CYS A 222 -0.32 -4.80 7.49
C CYS A 222 -0.20 -3.32 7.87
N GLU A 223 -0.30 -2.42 6.89
CA GLU A 223 -0.28 -0.97 7.11
C GLU A 223 -1.45 -0.52 7.99
N GLU A 224 -2.64 -1.07 7.77
CA GLU A 224 -3.80 -0.77 8.60
C GLU A 224 -3.56 -1.18 10.07
N ASN A 225 -2.97 -2.35 10.29
CA ASN A 225 -2.57 -2.78 11.64
C ASN A 225 -1.52 -1.84 12.24
N VAL A 226 -0.54 -1.38 11.45
CA VAL A 226 0.46 -0.39 11.92
C VAL A 226 -0.23 0.91 12.31
N VAL A 227 -1.03 1.50 11.43
CA VAL A 227 -1.64 2.81 11.67
C VAL A 227 -2.65 2.78 12.83
N ARG A 228 -3.44 1.70 12.96
CA ARG A 228 -4.43 1.58 14.06
C ARG A 228 -3.82 1.25 15.41
N HIS A 229 -2.74 0.46 15.46
CA HIS A 229 -2.22 -0.07 16.72
C HIS A 229 -0.84 0.46 17.11
N SER A 230 -0.12 1.08 16.18
CA SER A 230 1.13 1.78 16.43
C SER A 230 0.85 3.28 16.55
N VAL A 231 0.27 3.69 17.68
CA VAL A 231 0.32 5.11 18.06
C VAL A 231 1.80 5.53 18.04
N PRO A 232 2.19 6.67 17.43
CA PRO A 232 3.60 7.09 17.34
C PRO A 232 4.33 7.10 18.69
N SER A 233 3.62 7.32 19.79
CA SER A 233 4.15 7.26 21.16
C SER A 233 4.42 5.84 21.69
N ASN A 234 3.87 4.80 21.06
CA ASN A 234 3.98 3.39 21.44
C ASN A 234 4.67 2.52 20.37
N CYS A 235 5.04 3.07 19.21
CA CYS A 235 6.01 2.43 18.33
C CYS A 235 7.39 2.55 18.98
N ILE A 236 7.68 1.64 19.92
CA ILE A 236 8.90 1.60 20.76
C ILE A 236 10.21 1.52 19.92
N GLN A 237 10.14 1.35 18.60
CA GLN A 237 11.31 1.07 17.76
C GLN A 237 11.92 2.26 17.01
N CYS A 238 11.34 3.47 17.06
CA CYS A 238 12.06 4.67 16.56
C CYS A 238 13.12 5.22 17.55
N ARG A 239 13.27 4.65 18.75
CA ARG A 239 14.30 5.11 19.73
C ARG A 239 15.60 4.31 19.77
N LEU A 240 15.78 3.27 18.95
CA LEU A 240 16.96 2.39 19.05
C LEU A 240 17.75 2.20 17.76
N ALA A 241 17.55 3.05 16.74
CA ALA A 241 18.42 3.07 15.56
C ALA A 241 19.53 4.15 15.62
N GLY A 242 19.71 4.80 16.77
CA GLY A 242 20.71 5.86 16.97
C GLY A 242 21.36 5.86 18.36
N ALA A 243 21.42 4.71 19.02
CA ALA A 243 22.16 4.53 20.27
C ALA A 243 23.06 3.30 20.15
N ASP A 244 24.07 3.43 19.28
CA ASP A 244 25.42 2.88 19.48
C ASP A 244 26.41 3.93 18.95
#